data_AF-K9VUV2-F1
#
_entry.id   AF-K9VUV2-F1
#
_cell.length_a   1.000
_cell.length_b   1.000
_cell.length_c   1.000
_cell.angle_alpha   90.00
_cell.angle_beta   90.00
_cell.angle_gamma   90.00
#
_symmetry.space_group_name_H-M   'P 1'
#
loop_
_entity.id
_entity.type
_entity.pdbx_description
1 polymer ?
#
loop_
_entity_poly.entity_id
_entity_poly.type
_entity_poly.pdbx_seq_one_letter_code
_entity_poly.pdbx_strand_id
1 'polypeptide(L)'
;MFWLKLTKFSWQISMWKTFYIKPNEIGILYHRSDFKKVLQPGTYTYFGRHWQVKTYDLNQPEAKIENLELLLRNHSSELQEYFLIVRTSFNQAALVRLGQNWVTIQPNQLRAFWRGFIEVECHIFNLDESLELPAQFVQQLRGIALNGVRKFQISESDIGLLYVQNNFVRSLSPGEYAFWTVDRDVVVRTLSRIIPNPDFPLEEVLIEQHPDFVAAYCEIVQVLNHQVAIVRYQGKVISILAPGSRKLFWQGVEVQVIDISTDAKLPPRLVAELVSNTPQVLSLSHNFLHIREVPAQQIGLLYINQEFQTLLQPGIHAWWIFGRSWQTETIDLRLQTLEVSGQDILSKDKVPLRLNLTAGFRILDPLKAKNSLSDVPGFLYKELQFALRGAVGEQTLDALLENKGAIDTSIAQYIREKTAEYGIEFDSVGVKDIILPGEIKDILSKVVEAEKSAQANVVRRREETAATRSMLNTAKVMEDNPVALRLKELEVLERIAEKIDRIQVNGSLDNILTDLIRMNKP
;
A
#
# COMPACT_ATOMS: atom_id res chain seq x y z
N MET A 1 53.87 -104.10 37.45
CA MET A 1 54.42 -103.93 36.09
C MET A 1 53.30 -103.39 35.21
N PHE A 2 53.52 -102.22 34.61
CA PHE A 2 52.90 -101.67 33.40
C PHE A 2 51.35 -101.61 33.23
N TRP A 3 50.87 -100.35 33.29
CA TRP A 3 49.88 -99.66 32.44
C TRP A 3 49.22 -100.44 31.29
N LEU A 4 47.90 -100.24 31.08
CA LEU A 4 47.40 -99.36 30.00
C LEU A 4 45.90 -98.97 30.12
N LYS A 5 45.69 -97.65 30.14
CA LYS A 5 44.56 -96.81 29.70
C LYS A 5 43.22 -97.48 29.32
N LEU A 6 42.17 -97.05 30.02
CA LEU A 6 40.87 -96.71 29.43
C LEU A 6 40.45 -95.33 29.94
N THR A 7 40.39 -94.38 29.02
CA THR A 7 39.96 -92.99 29.23
C THR A 7 38.48 -92.93 29.65
N LYS A 8 38.22 -92.43 30.87
CA LYS A 8 36.87 -92.03 31.30
C LYS A 8 36.45 -90.76 30.57
N PHE A 9 35.53 -90.89 29.61
CA PHE A 9 34.67 -89.80 29.17
C PHE A 9 33.31 -90.00 29.88
N SER A 10 33.09 -89.36 31.03
CA SER A 10 31.76 -89.29 31.64
C SER A 10 31.08 -88.00 31.20
N TRP A 11 30.18 -88.11 30.23
CA TRP A 11 29.17 -87.09 29.94
C TRP A 11 28.22 -86.99 31.14
N GLN A 12 28.33 -85.91 31.92
CA GLN A 12 27.33 -85.58 32.93
C GLN A 12 26.14 -84.91 32.22
N ILE A 13 25.21 -85.73 31.72
CA ILE A 13 23.98 -85.26 31.10
C ILE A 13 23.09 -84.73 32.22
N SER A 14 23.11 -83.42 32.46
CA SER A 14 22.09 -82.78 33.29
C SER A 14 20.74 -82.90 32.59
N MET A 15 19.86 -83.76 33.13
CA MET A 15 18.46 -83.89 32.69
C MET A 15 17.51 -82.93 33.40
N TRP A 16 18.02 -82.10 34.32
CA TRP A 16 17.25 -81.11 35.06
C TRP A 16 17.60 -79.70 34.57
N LYS A 17 16.58 -78.94 34.17
CA LYS A 17 16.71 -77.51 33.84
C LYS A 17 15.99 -76.67 34.89
N THR A 18 16.72 -75.74 35.50
CA THR A 18 16.16 -74.77 36.45
C THR A 18 15.97 -73.43 35.76
N PHE A 19 14.79 -72.83 35.93
CA PHE A 19 14.44 -71.50 35.44
C PHE A 19 14.09 -70.63 36.64
N TYR A 20 14.69 -69.44 36.71
CA TYR A 20 14.40 -68.44 37.72
C TYR A 20 13.63 -67.28 37.09
N ILE A 21 12.49 -66.93 37.67
CA ILE A 21 11.63 -65.83 37.24
C ILE A 21 11.65 -64.77 38.34
N LYS A 22 12.00 -63.54 37.96
CA LYS A 22 12.14 -62.44 38.92
C LYS A 22 10.79 -62.02 39.51
N PRO A 23 10.76 -61.35 40.68
CA PRO A 23 9.54 -60.84 41.30
C PRO A 23 8.65 -59.96 40.41
N ASN A 24 9.24 -59.24 39.45
CA ASN A 24 8.55 -58.36 38.52
C ASN A 24 8.33 -58.99 37.13
N GLU A 25 8.55 -60.30 36.98
CA GLU A 25 8.45 -60.98 35.69
C GLU A 25 7.43 -62.14 35.75
N ILE A 26 6.83 -62.45 34.61
CA ILE A 26 6.07 -63.69 34.40
C ILE A 26 6.79 -64.53 33.36
N GLY A 27 6.94 -65.83 33.62
CA GLY A 27 7.48 -66.78 32.67
C GLY A 27 6.40 -67.52 31.91
N ILE A 28 6.50 -67.63 30.59
CA ILE A 28 5.71 -68.57 29.79
C ILE A 28 6.58 -69.79 29.49
N LEU A 29 6.17 -70.96 29.98
CA LEU A 29 6.87 -72.23 29.80
C LEU A 29 6.43 -72.92 28.51
N TYR A 30 7.42 -73.27 27.69
CA TYR A 30 7.27 -74.07 26.47
C TYR A 30 8.02 -75.39 26.59
N HIS A 31 7.44 -76.45 26.02
CA HIS A 31 8.11 -77.74 25.83
C HIS A 31 8.01 -78.14 24.37
N ARG A 32 9.14 -78.29 23.68
CA ARG A 32 9.19 -78.51 22.22
C ARG A 32 8.36 -77.48 21.44
N SER A 33 8.46 -76.21 21.84
CA SER A 33 7.72 -75.07 21.28
C SER A 33 6.20 -75.08 21.49
N ASP A 34 5.66 -76.04 22.24
CA ASP A 34 4.25 -76.06 22.65
C ASP A 34 4.07 -75.41 24.02
N PHE A 35 3.02 -74.62 24.20
CA PHE A 35 2.72 -73.94 25.45
C PHE A 35 2.37 -74.97 26.54
N LYS A 36 2.86 -74.76 27.76
CA LYS A 36 2.58 -75.66 28.89
C LYS A 36 1.98 -74.96 30.09
N LYS A 37 2.55 -73.84 30.52
CA LYS A 37 2.06 -73.12 31.71
C LYS A 37 2.58 -71.69 31.78
N VAL A 38 1.79 -70.81 32.39
CA VAL A 38 2.26 -69.51 32.89
C VAL A 38 2.84 -69.72 34.30
N LEU A 39 4.06 -69.24 34.51
CA LEU A 39 4.82 -69.38 35.74
C LEU A 39 4.90 -68.02 36.46
N GLN A 40 4.43 -68.00 37.69
CA GLN A 40 4.54 -66.87 38.62
C GLN A 40 6.00 -66.70 39.09
N PRO A 41 6.39 -65.55 39.67
CA PRO A 41 7.74 -65.37 40.21
C PRO A 41 8.20 -66.51 41.12
N GLY A 42 9.41 -67.00 40.90
CA GLY A 42 9.95 -68.15 41.63
C GLY A 42 10.95 -68.99 40.84
N THR A 43 11.45 -70.04 41.48
CA THR A 43 12.42 -70.99 40.89
C THR A 43 11.71 -72.29 40.55
N TYR A 44 11.76 -72.68 39.27
CA TYR A 44 11.12 -73.90 38.78
C TYR A 44 12.16 -74.83 38.17
N THR A 45 12.08 -76.12 38.50
CA THR A 45 12.97 -77.14 37.95
C THR A 45 12.16 -78.18 37.18
N TYR A 46 12.48 -78.36 35.90
CA TYR A 46 11.81 -79.33 35.02
C TYR A 46 12.78 -80.43 34.58
N PHE A 47 12.25 -81.65 34.53
CA PHE A 47 12.97 -82.83 34.05
C PHE A 47 12.75 -83.02 32.54
N GLY A 48 13.83 -83.21 31.79
CA GLY A 48 13.80 -83.50 30.35
C GLY A 48 14.51 -82.47 29.48
N ARG A 49 14.68 -82.81 28.20
CA ARG A 49 15.28 -81.94 27.17
C ARG A 49 14.17 -81.14 26.47
N HIS A 50 14.49 -79.95 25.96
CA HIS A 50 13.60 -79.07 25.18
C HIS A 50 12.58 -78.23 25.98
N TRP A 51 12.79 -78.04 27.29
CA TRP A 51 12.14 -76.97 28.06
C TRP A 51 12.76 -75.61 27.76
N GLN A 52 11.92 -74.60 27.57
CA GLN A 52 12.26 -73.19 27.37
C GLN A 52 11.28 -72.31 28.14
N VAL A 53 11.76 -71.24 28.77
CA VAL A 53 10.92 -70.22 29.42
C VAL A 53 11.21 -68.88 28.77
N LYS A 54 10.17 -68.18 28.33
CA LYS A 54 10.26 -66.77 27.93
C LYS A 54 9.73 -65.92 29.09
N THR A 55 10.56 -65.03 29.63
CA THR A 55 10.14 -64.12 30.70
C THR A 55 9.69 -62.78 30.13
N TYR A 56 8.69 -62.18 30.76
CA TYR A 56 8.09 -60.91 30.40
C TYR A 56 8.03 -60.02 31.63
N ASP A 57 8.45 -58.77 31.48
CA ASP A 57 8.41 -57.79 32.57
C ASP A 57 6.97 -57.27 32.75
N LEU A 58 6.46 -57.39 33.97
CA LEU A 58 5.11 -56.93 34.35
C LEU A 58 5.02 -55.41 34.44
N ASN A 59 6.14 -54.70 34.51
CA ASN A 59 6.18 -53.24 34.40
C ASN A 59 5.83 -52.76 32.99
N GLN A 60 5.89 -53.65 31.98
CA GLN A 60 5.41 -53.38 30.64
C GLN A 60 3.96 -53.87 30.51
N PRO A 61 2.97 -52.98 30.40
CA PRO A 61 1.57 -53.37 30.42
C PRO A 61 1.14 -54.22 29.21
N GLU A 62 1.76 -54.02 28.04
CA GLU A 62 1.47 -54.77 26.82
C GLU A 62 2.32 -56.06 26.74
N ALA A 63 1.66 -57.21 26.66
CA ALA A 63 2.29 -58.50 26.50
C ALA A 63 2.64 -58.77 25.02
N LYS A 64 3.85 -58.43 24.60
CA LYS A 64 4.36 -58.68 23.25
C LYS A 64 4.78 -60.15 23.06
N ILE A 65 3.78 -61.03 22.94
CA ILE A 65 4.00 -62.47 22.79
C ILE A 65 4.05 -62.85 21.30
N GLU A 66 5.10 -63.55 20.90
CA GLU A 66 5.21 -64.13 19.55
C GLU A 66 4.15 -65.22 19.35
N ASN A 67 3.46 -65.21 18.20
CA ASN A 67 2.40 -66.17 17.85
C ASN A 67 1.23 -66.21 18.85
N LEU A 68 0.87 -65.05 19.42
CA LEU A 68 -0.27 -64.90 20.34
C LEU A 68 -1.56 -65.57 19.82
N GLU A 69 -1.87 -65.46 18.52
CA GLU A 69 -3.05 -66.10 17.91
C GLU A 69 -3.07 -67.62 18.09
N LEU A 70 -1.95 -68.30 17.85
CA LEU A 70 -1.85 -69.75 17.97
C LEU A 70 -1.95 -70.19 19.43
N LEU A 71 -1.40 -69.37 20.33
CA LEU A 71 -1.40 -69.59 21.78
C LEU A 71 -2.83 -69.45 22.35
N LEU A 72 -3.59 -68.44 21.90
CA LEU A 72 -4.99 -68.25 22.25
C LEU A 72 -5.91 -69.34 21.68
N ARG A 73 -5.66 -69.81 20.45
CA ARG A 73 -6.47 -70.85 19.81
C ARG A 73 -6.47 -72.16 20.60
N ASN A 74 -5.32 -72.52 21.17
CA ASN A 74 -5.13 -73.80 21.85
C ASN A 74 -5.38 -73.72 23.36
N HIS A 75 -5.18 -72.56 24.00
CA HIS A 75 -5.20 -72.41 25.47
C HIS A 75 -5.97 -71.18 25.99
N SER A 76 -6.99 -70.71 25.27
CA SER A 76 -7.75 -69.48 25.61
C SER A 76 -8.22 -69.38 27.07
N SER A 77 -8.77 -70.46 27.66
CA SER A 77 -9.34 -70.44 29.01
C SER A 77 -8.29 -70.21 30.12
N GLU A 78 -7.10 -70.80 30.00
CA GLU A 78 -6.02 -70.67 30.97
C GLU A 78 -5.34 -69.30 30.91
N LEU A 79 -5.42 -68.64 29.76
CA LEU A 79 -4.76 -67.35 29.50
C LEU A 79 -5.63 -66.15 29.88
N GLN A 80 -6.95 -66.28 29.82
CA GLN A 80 -7.87 -65.21 30.22
C GLN A 80 -7.76 -64.82 31.70
N GLU A 81 -7.25 -65.71 32.55
CA GLU A 81 -6.93 -65.41 33.95
C GLU A 81 -5.78 -64.39 34.07
N TYR A 82 -4.79 -64.46 33.18
CA TYR A 82 -3.57 -63.65 33.23
C TYR A 82 -3.56 -62.49 32.22
N PHE A 83 -4.38 -62.56 31.16
CA PHE A 83 -4.42 -61.58 30.09
C PHE A 83 -5.80 -60.95 29.90
N LEU A 84 -5.82 -59.64 29.68
CA LEU A 84 -6.90 -58.98 28.99
C LEU A 84 -6.60 -59.02 27.49
N ILE A 85 -7.35 -59.84 26.76
CA ILE A 85 -7.23 -59.96 25.31
C ILE A 85 -8.18 -58.96 24.66
N VAL A 86 -7.61 -58.05 23.88
CA VAL A 86 -8.38 -57.09 23.08
C VAL A 86 -8.23 -57.47 21.62
N ARG A 87 -9.35 -57.88 21.02
CA ARG A 87 -9.45 -58.19 19.60
C ARG A 87 -10.37 -57.17 18.95
N THR A 88 -9.81 -56.35 18.06
CA THR A 88 -10.58 -55.40 17.26
C THR A 88 -10.90 -56.00 15.89
N SER A 89 -12.14 -55.86 15.45
CA SER A 89 -12.56 -56.18 14.07
C SER A 89 -12.11 -55.10 13.08
N PHE A 90 -12.40 -55.27 11.78
CA PHE A 90 -12.03 -54.29 10.73
C PHE A 90 -12.60 -52.88 10.92
N ASN A 91 -13.76 -52.76 11.56
CA ASN A 91 -14.46 -51.48 11.80
C ASN A 91 -14.53 -51.14 13.29
N GLN A 92 -13.66 -51.74 14.11
CA GLN A 92 -13.62 -51.48 15.54
C GLN A 92 -12.27 -50.92 15.94
N ALA A 93 -12.26 -49.90 16.78
CA ALA A 93 -11.06 -49.43 17.46
C ALA A 93 -11.25 -49.59 18.98
N ALA A 94 -10.18 -49.65 19.74
CA ALA A 94 -10.30 -49.73 21.20
C ALA A 94 -9.41 -48.71 21.91
N LEU A 95 -9.93 -48.16 23.01
CA LEU A 95 -9.14 -47.42 24.00
C LEU A 95 -8.88 -48.34 25.18
N VAL A 96 -7.60 -48.56 25.46
CA VAL A 96 -7.16 -49.31 26.63
C VAL A 96 -6.52 -48.36 27.62
N ARG A 97 -7.09 -48.31 28.82
CA ARG A 97 -6.55 -47.57 29.95
C ARG A 97 -5.56 -48.47 30.69
N LEU A 98 -4.37 -47.96 30.93
CA LEU A 98 -3.25 -48.62 31.60
C LEU A 98 -2.86 -47.77 32.81
N GLY A 99 -3.59 -47.91 33.91
CA GLY A 99 -3.47 -47.03 35.08
C GLY A 99 -3.79 -45.56 34.75
N GLN A 100 -2.74 -44.73 34.65
CA GLN A 100 -2.85 -43.31 34.27
C GLN A 100 -2.64 -43.05 32.76
N ASN A 101 -2.17 -44.03 32.01
CA ASN A 101 -1.88 -43.89 30.59
C ASN A 101 -3.01 -44.46 29.73
N TRP A 102 -3.09 -44.01 28.48
CA TRP A 102 -4.05 -44.50 27.50
C TRP A 102 -3.33 -44.97 26.25
N VAL A 103 -3.82 -46.06 25.67
CA VAL A 103 -3.32 -46.63 24.42
C VAL A 103 -4.50 -46.92 23.50
N THR A 104 -4.35 -46.53 22.24
CA THR A 104 -5.29 -46.86 21.16
C THR A 104 -4.88 -48.14 20.47
N ILE A 105 -5.85 -49.00 20.20
CA ILE A 105 -5.72 -50.19 19.37
C ILE A 105 -6.46 -49.92 18.08
N GLN A 106 -5.73 -50.02 16.97
CA GLN A 106 -6.27 -49.77 15.63
C GLN A 106 -7.15 -50.96 15.20
N PRO A 107 -7.96 -50.81 14.14
CA PRO A 107 -8.74 -51.91 13.60
C PRO A 107 -7.90 -53.09 13.14
N ASN A 108 -8.49 -54.28 13.19
CA ASN A 108 -7.86 -55.54 12.82
C ASN A 108 -6.56 -55.82 13.59
N GLN A 109 -6.57 -55.59 14.91
CA GLN A 109 -5.44 -55.88 15.79
C GLN A 109 -5.85 -56.84 16.91
N LEU A 110 -4.91 -57.70 17.26
CA LEU A 110 -5.00 -58.56 18.43
C LEU A 110 -3.88 -58.18 19.39
N ARG A 111 -4.25 -57.70 20.58
CA ARG A 111 -3.30 -57.32 21.63
C ARG A 111 -3.66 -57.98 22.95
N ALA A 112 -2.66 -58.30 23.75
CA ALA A 112 -2.81 -58.86 25.08
C ALA A 112 -2.14 -57.93 26.10
N PHE A 113 -2.81 -57.74 27.24
CA PHE A 113 -2.32 -56.94 28.34
C PHE A 113 -2.33 -57.76 29.62
N TRP A 114 -1.32 -57.59 30.48
CA TRP A 114 -1.22 -58.34 31.74
C TRP A 114 -2.29 -57.89 32.74
N ARG A 115 -2.98 -58.84 33.35
CA ARG A 115 -3.91 -58.59 34.47
C ARG A 115 -3.14 -58.68 35.80
N GLY A 116 -3.26 -57.66 36.65
CA GLY A 116 -2.91 -57.75 38.08
C GLY A 116 -1.88 -56.75 38.63
N PHE A 117 -0.96 -56.23 37.82
CA PHE A 117 0.02 -55.22 38.28
C PHE A 117 -0.40 -53.78 37.97
N ILE A 118 -0.97 -53.57 36.79
CA ILE A 118 -1.54 -52.30 36.35
C ILE A 118 -3.02 -52.58 36.07
N GLU A 119 -3.90 -51.67 36.50
CA GLU A 119 -5.31 -51.77 36.16
C GLU A 119 -5.48 -51.52 34.66
N VAL A 120 -6.04 -52.53 33.96
CA VAL A 120 -6.24 -52.50 32.51
C VAL A 120 -7.74 -52.57 32.22
N GLU A 121 -8.28 -51.50 31.66
CA GLU A 121 -9.66 -51.43 31.19
C GLU A 121 -9.66 -51.26 29.67
N CYS A 122 -10.56 -51.95 28.96
CA CYS A 122 -10.68 -51.84 27.51
C CYS A 122 -12.09 -51.42 27.12
N HIS A 123 -12.18 -50.39 26.26
CA HIS A 123 -13.42 -49.91 25.67
C HIS A 123 -13.31 -50.03 24.14
N ILE A 124 -14.21 -50.80 23.54
CA ILE A 124 -14.26 -51.03 22.08
C ILE A 124 -15.32 -50.11 21.48
N PHE A 125 -14.98 -49.43 20.39
CA PHE A 125 -15.83 -48.50 19.66
C PHE A 125 -16.08 -49.03 18.24
N ASN A 126 -17.32 -48.94 17.77
CA ASN A 126 -17.69 -49.27 16.40
C ASN A 126 -17.59 -48.00 15.53
N LEU A 127 -16.65 -48.00 14.58
CA LEU A 127 -16.35 -46.86 13.72
C LEU A 127 -17.41 -46.60 12.64
N ASP A 128 -18.26 -47.60 12.32
CA ASP A 128 -19.37 -47.41 11.38
C ASP A 128 -20.55 -46.67 12.02
N GLU A 129 -20.76 -46.84 13.32
CA GLU A 129 -21.85 -46.18 14.05
C GLU A 129 -21.49 -44.73 14.37
N SER A 130 -20.28 -44.50 14.90
CA SER A 130 -19.80 -43.17 15.22
C SER A 130 -18.28 -43.12 15.24
N LEU A 131 -17.73 -42.12 14.55
CA LEU A 131 -16.30 -41.78 14.64
C LEU A 131 -15.99 -40.93 15.87
N GLU A 132 -17.01 -40.39 16.55
CA GLU A 132 -16.87 -39.50 17.69
C GLU A 132 -16.69 -40.28 19.00
N LEU A 133 -15.70 -39.88 19.80
CA LEU A 133 -15.53 -40.39 21.15
C LEU A 133 -16.53 -39.73 22.12
N PRO A 134 -17.19 -40.49 23.00
CA PRO A 134 -18.07 -39.92 24.01
C PRO A 134 -17.35 -38.92 24.92
N ALA A 135 -18.04 -37.86 25.32
CA ALA A 135 -17.48 -36.73 26.07
C ALA A 135 -16.72 -37.14 27.35
N GLN A 136 -17.15 -38.21 28.02
CA GLN A 136 -16.47 -38.74 29.22
C GLN A 136 -15.02 -39.16 28.93
N PHE A 137 -14.77 -39.80 27.77
CA PHE A 137 -13.42 -40.17 27.36
C PHE A 137 -12.62 -38.96 26.90
N VAL A 138 -13.25 -38.01 26.20
CA VAL A 138 -12.57 -36.77 25.77
C VAL A 138 -11.99 -36.00 26.97
N GLN A 139 -12.75 -35.89 28.06
CA GLN A 139 -12.31 -35.25 29.30
C GLN A 139 -11.14 -35.99 29.96
N GLN A 140 -11.19 -37.33 30.01
CA GLN A 140 -10.11 -38.15 30.57
C GLN A 140 -8.84 -38.13 29.72
N LEU A 141 -8.97 -37.88 28.42
CA LEU A 141 -7.86 -37.84 27.45
C LEU A 141 -7.26 -36.43 27.27
N ARG A 142 -7.64 -35.45 28.10
CA ARG A 142 -7.03 -34.10 28.06
C ARG A 142 -5.51 -34.17 28.25
N GLY A 143 -4.77 -33.46 27.39
CA GLY A 143 -3.30 -33.45 27.41
C GLY A 143 -2.61 -34.73 26.89
N ILE A 144 -3.33 -35.80 26.58
CA ILE A 144 -2.75 -37.07 26.12
C ILE A 144 -2.85 -37.18 24.59
N ALA A 145 -1.74 -37.29 23.88
CA ALA A 145 -1.75 -37.53 22.44
C ALA A 145 -1.89 -39.04 22.17
N LEU A 146 -2.85 -39.41 21.31
CA LEU A 146 -3.14 -40.80 20.96
C LEU A 146 -3.07 -40.99 19.45
N ASN A 147 -2.53 -42.13 19.02
CA ASN A 147 -2.41 -42.44 17.60
C ASN A 147 -3.78 -42.82 17.02
N GLY A 148 -4.14 -42.20 15.89
CA GLY A 148 -5.43 -42.46 15.23
C GLY A 148 -6.63 -41.79 15.90
N VAL A 149 -6.41 -40.89 16.86
CA VAL A 149 -7.45 -40.01 17.42
C VAL A 149 -7.00 -38.56 17.31
N ARG A 150 -7.81 -37.72 16.67
CA ARG A 150 -7.60 -36.27 16.63
C ARG A 150 -8.58 -35.59 17.58
N LYS A 151 -8.05 -34.64 18.37
CA LYS A 151 -8.82 -33.82 19.29
C LYS A 151 -9.00 -32.42 18.71
N PHE A 152 -10.19 -31.87 18.88
CA PHE A 152 -10.56 -30.54 18.43
C PHE A 152 -11.21 -29.80 19.59
N GLN A 153 -10.85 -28.54 19.74
CA GLN A 153 -11.44 -27.65 20.73
C GLN A 153 -12.13 -26.51 19.98
N ILE A 154 -13.40 -26.29 20.30
CA ILE A 154 -14.23 -25.25 19.70
C ILE A 154 -14.54 -24.23 20.78
N SER A 155 -14.11 -22.99 20.54
CA SER A 155 -14.35 -21.84 21.43
C SER A 155 -15.83 -21.47 21.49
N GLU A 156 -16.26 -20.78 22.55
CA GLU A 156 -17.64 -20.30 22.71
C GLU A 156 -18.10 -19.34 21.59
N SER A 157 -17.17 -18.57 21.04
CA SER A 157 -17.40 -17.63 19.94
C SER A 157 -17.50 -18.30 18.57
N ASP A 158 -17.19 -19.60 18.48
CA ASP A 158 -16.93 -20.28 17.22
C ASP A 158 -17.90 -21.46 17.04
N ILE A 159 -18.09 -21.87 15.79
CA ILE A 159 -18.81 -23.07 15.42
C ILE A 159 -17.86 -23.97 14.64
N GLY A 160 -17.80 -25.26 15.02
CA GLY A 160 -17.00 -26.24 14.29
C GLY A 160 -17.81 -26.86 13.17
N LEU A 161 -17.27 -26.95 11.97
CA LEU A 161 -17.85 -27.69 10.87
C LEU A 161 -17.08 -29.00 10.71
N LEU A 162 -17.76 -30.13 10.95
CA LEU A 162 -17.17 -31.45 10.85
C LEU A 162 -17.20 -31.94 9.40
N TYR A 163 -16.02 -32.24 8.86
CA TYR A 163 -15.84 -32.85 7.56
C TYR A 163 -15.26 -34.25 7.72
N VAL A 164 -15.88 -35.23 7.04
CA VAL A 164 -15.38 -36.61 6.95
C VAL A 164 -15.17 -36.91 5.47
N GLN A 165 -13.96 -37.31 5.10
CA GLN A 165 -13.57 -37.52 3.70
C GLN A 165 -13.93 -36.31 2.81
N ASN A 166 -13.70 -35.09 3.33
CA ASN A 166 -14.00 -33.81 2.69
C ASN A 166 -15.50 -33.51 2.45
N ASN A 167 -16.42 -34.33 2.96
CA ASN A 167 -17.86 -34.06 2.93
C ASN A 167 -18.31 -33.46 4.26
N PHE A 168 -19.13 -32.41 4.20
CA PHE A 168 -19.71 -31.84 5.41
C PHE A 168 -20.70 -32.82 6.03
N VAL A 169 -20.57 -33.05 7.34
CA VAL A 169 -21.44 -33.99 8.08
C VAL A 169 -22.40 -33.22 8.98
N ARG A 170 -21.88 -32.36 9.86
CA ARG A 170 -22.68 -31.56 10.79
C ARG A 170 -21.89 -30.41 11.41
N SER A 171 -22.61 -29.45 11.99
CA SER A 171 -22.04 -28.42 12.86
C SER A 171 -21.86 -28.94 14.30
N LEU A 172 -20.80 -28.48 14.95
CA LEU A 172 -20.42 -28.80 16.32
C LEU A 172 -20.55 -27.55 17.18
N SER A 173 -21.23 -27.68 18.32
CA SER A 173 -21.36 -26.62 19.32
C SER A 173 -20.04 -26.42 20.09
N PRO A 174 -19.85 -25.30 20.80
CA PRO A 174 -18.66 -25.09 21.65
C PRO A 174 -18.41 -26.26 22.60
N GLY A 175 -17.16 -26.70 22.68
CA GLY A 175 -16.78 -27.88 23.45
C GLY A 175 -15.50 -28.57 22.95
N GLU A 176 -15.17 -29.66 23.62
CA GLU A 176 -14.05 -30.53 23.27
C GLU A 176 -14.58 -31.79 22.59
N TYR A 177 -14.04 -32.10 21.43
CA TYR A 177 -14.41 -33.26 20.63
C TYR A 177 -13.17 -34.08 20.30
N ALA A 178 -13.34 -35.38 20.16
CA ALA A 178 -12.30 -36.26 19.67
C ALA A 178 -12.88 -37.25 18.67
N PHE A 179 -12.19 -37.44 17.55
CA PHE A 179 -12.63 -38.31 16.47
C PHE A 179 -11.56 -39.32 16.11
N TRP A 180 -11.98 -40.54 15.78
CA TRP A 180 -11.13 -41.55 15.18
C TRP A 180 -10.76 -41.17 13.75
N THR A 181 -9.48 -41.28 13.40
CA THR A 181 -8.93 -40.91 12.08
C THR A 181 -8.12 -42.04 11.46
N VAL A 182 -8.56 -43.28 11.65
CA VAL A 182 -7.78 -44.47 11.30
C VAL A 182 -8.03 -44.92 9.87
N ASP A 183 -9.30 -44.97 9.47
CA ASP A 183 -9.79 -45.40 8.15
C ASP A 183 -10.34 -44.23 7.32
N ARG A 184 -10.69 -43.12 7.97
CA ARG A 184 -11.27 -41.92 7.37
C ARG A 184 -10.53 -40.68 7.82
N ASP A 185 -10.34 -39.74 6.91
CA ASP A 185 -9.84 -38.42 7.28
C ASP A 185 -10.97 -37.59 7.88
N VAL A 186 -10.70 -37.03 9.06
CA VAL A 186 -11.63 -36.19 9.81
C VAL A 186 -10.96 -34.85 10.07
N VAL A 187 -11.65 -33.80 9.64
CA VAL A 187 -11.20 -32.42 9.75
C VAL A 187 -12.34 -31.60 10.34
N VAL A 188 -12.05 -30.84 11.39
CA VAL A 188 -12.98 -29.83 11.91
C VAL A 188 -12.46 -28.45 11.50
N ARG A 189 -13.27 -27.70 10.76
CA ARG A 189 -12.97 -26.30 10.41
C ARG A 189 -13.76 -25.38 11.34
N THR A 190 -13.08 -24.51 12.07
CA THR A 190 -13.73 -23.58 12.99
C THR A 190 -14.04 -22.27 12.30
N LEU A 191 -15.28 -21.80 12.41
CA LEU A 191 -15.73 -20.50 11.93
C LEU A 191 -16.11 -19.61 13.12
N SER A 192 -15.62 -18.38 13.13
CA SER A 192 -15.98 -17.43 14.17
C SER A 192 -17.35 -16.82 13.89
N ARG A 193 -18.21 -16.78 14.92
CA ARG A 193 -19.52 -16.11 14.89
C ARG A 193 -19.43 -14.60 15.14
N ILE A 194 -18.28 -14.12 15.57
CA ILE A 194 -18.03 -12.69 15.81
C ILE A 194 -17.87 -11.96 14.46
N ILE A 195 -17.28 -12.63 13.48
CA ILE A 195 -17.08 -12.08 12.14
C ILE A 195 -18.36 -12.31 11.34
N PRO A 196 -19.08 -11.26 10.88
CA PRO A 196 -20.37 -11.42 10.22
C PRO A 196 -20.33 -12.16 8.87
N ASN A 197 -19.17 -12.11 8.18
CA ASN A 197 -18.91 -12.78 6.91
C ASN A 197 -17.61 -13.59 7.02
N PRO A 198 -17.61 -14.75 7.69
CA PRO A 198 -16.45 -15.62 7.70
C PRO A 198 -16.26 -16.27 6.32
N ASP A 199 -15.06 -16.77 6.06
CA ASP A 199 -14.79 -17.53 4.83
C ASP A 199 -15.36 -18.96 4.98
N PHE A 200 -16.54 -19.20 4.39
CA PHE A 200 -17.23 -20.49 4.49
C PHE A 200 -16.54 -21.55 3.62
N PRO A 201 -16.09 -22.67 4.20
CA PRO A 201 -15.47 -23.75 3.43
C PRO A 201 -16.51 -24.47 2.56
N LEU A 202 -16.22 -24.58 1.26
CA LEU A 202 -17.11 -25.23 0.28
C LEU A 202 -18.54 -24.64 0.32
N GLU A 203 -18.62 -23.32 0.26
CA GLU A 203 -19.86 -22.55 0.40
C GLU A 203 -21.00 -23.03 -0.50
N GLU A 204 -20.73 -23.30 -1.78
CA GLU A 204 -21.74 -23.84 -2.72
C GLU A 204 -22.32 -25.18 -2.25
N VAL A 205 -21.47 -26.08 -1.73
CA VAL A 205 -21.90 -27.39 -1.22
C VAL A 205 -22.78 -27.23 0.02
N LEU A 206 -22.43 -26.30 0.93
CA LEU A 206 -23.26 -26.00 2.10
C LEU A 206 -24.63 -25.48 1.69
N ILE A 207 -24.69 -24.62 0.66
CA ILE A 207 -25.93 -24.05 0.17
C ILE A 207 -26.82 -25.12 -0.51
N GLU A 208 -26.24 -25.98 -1.34
CA GLU A 208 -27.01 -26.93 -2.16
C GLU A 208 -27.37 -28.21 -1.42
N GLN A 209 -26.45 -28.76 -0.62
CA GLN A 209 -26.60 -30.08 -0.02
C GLN A 209 -27.03 -30.05 1.46
N HIS A 210 -26.87 -28.91 2.14
CA HIS A 210 -27.15 -28.78 3.57
C HIS A 210 -28.02 -27.55 3.92
N PRO A 211 -29.25 -27.46 3.37
CA PRO A 211 -30.14 -26.33 3.63
C PRO A 211 -30.50 -26.17 5.11
N ASP A 212 -30.50 -27.26 5.89
CA ASP A 212 -30.79 -27.22 7.33
C ASP A 212 -29.77 -26.40 8.13
N PHE A 213 -28.47 -26.53 7.79
CA PHE A 213 -27.42 -25.73 8.42
C PHE A 213 -27.58 -24.26 8.07
N VAL A 214 -27.86 -23.98 6.80
CA VAL A 214 -28.07 -22.62 6.32
C VAL A 214 -29.29 -21.98 7.00
N ALA A 215 -30.42 -22.68 7.05
CA ALA A 215 -31.63 -22.18 7.72
C ALA A 215 -31.44 -21.93 9.22
N ALA A 216 -30.57 -22.71 9.88
CA ALA A 216 -30.33 -22.58 11.32
C ALA A 216 -29.38 -21.41 11.67
N TYR A 217 -28.37 -21.13 10.85
CA TYR A 217 -27.28 -20.22 11.23
C TYR A 217 -27.00 -19.09 10.24
N CYS A 218 -27.33 -19.28 8.96
CA CYS A 218 -26.91 -18.40 7.88
C CYS A 218 -28.09 -17.76 7.14
N GLU A 219 -27.76 -16.79 6.30
CA GLU A 219 -28.64 -16.17 5.32
C GLU A 219 -27.95 -16.20 3.95
N ILE A 220 -28.68 -16.64 2.92
CA ILE A 220 -28.17 -16.68 1.54
C ILE A 220 -28.44 -15.33 0.90
N VAL A 221 -27.38 -14.65 0.48
CA VAL A 221 -27.49 -13.42 -0.31
C VAL A 221 -27.15 -13.75 -1.75
N GLN A 222 -28.16 -13.70 -2.60
CA GLN A 222 -28.04 -13.95 -4.04
C GLN A 222 -28.30 -12.66 -4.82
N VAL A 223 -27.38 -12.31 -5.71
CA VAL A 223 -27.44 -11.08 -6.50
C VAL A 223 -27.60 -11.44 -7.97
N LEU A 224 -28.52 -10.75 -8.67
CA LEU A 224 -28.73 -10.94 -10.11
C LEU A 224 -27.59 -10.31 -10.94
N ASN A 225 -27.54 -10.62 -12.23
CA ASN A 225 -26.46 -10.19 -13.15
C ASN A 225 -26.36 -8.66 -13.36
N HIS A 226 -27.41 -7.91 -13.01
CA HIS A 226 -27.44 -6.45 -13.13
C HIS A 226 -27.61 -5.75 -11.78
N GLN A 227 -27.32 -6.46 -10.69
CA GLN A 227 -27.48 -5.95 -9.36
C GLN A 227 -26.15 -6.00 -8.62
N VAL A 228 -25.98 -5.10 -7.65
CA VAL A 228 -24.89 -5.11 -6.69
C VAL A 228 -25.53 -5.10 -5.32
N ALA A 229 -25.05 -5.93 -4.40
CA ALA A 229 -25.56 -5.90 -3.03
C ALA A 229 -24.51 -5.34 -2.07
N ILE A 230 -24.94 -4.41 -1.23
CA ILE A 230 -24.15 -3.94 -0.09
C ILE A 230 -24.70 -4.65 1.13
N VAL A 231 -23.85 -5.43 1.79
CA VAL A 231 -24.22 -6.17 3.00
C VAL A 231 -23.71 -5.41 4.21
N ARG A 232 -24.62 -5.17 5.16
CA ARG A 232 -24.34 -4.45 6.40
C ARG A 232 -24.60 -5.36 7.60
N TYR A 233 -23.86 -5.13 8.67
CA TYR A 233 -24.10 -5.72 9.96
C TYR A 233 -24.02 -4.63 11.02
N GLN A 234 -25.08 -4.47 11.82
CA GLN A 234 -25.20 -3.40 12.81
C GLN A 234 -24.96 -1.99 12.21
N GLY A 235 -25.50 -1.75 11.00
CA GLY A 235 -25.35 -0.49 10.27
C GLY A 235 -23.97 -0.22 9.65
N LYS A 236 -22.99 -1.15 9.78
CA LYS A 236 -21.67 -1.03 9.15
C LYS A 236 -21.58 -1.90 7.91
N VAL A 237 -20.99 -1.38 6.83
CA VAL A 237 -20.72 -2.15 5.61
C VAL A 237 -19.64 -3.18 5.89
N ILE A 238 -19.96 -4.46 5.66
CA ILE A 238 -19.04 -5.59 5.87
C ILE A 238 -18.60 -6.22 4.57
N SER A 239 -19.41 -6.13 3.50
CA SER A 239 -19.13 -6.77 2.22
C SER A 239 -19.92 -6.11 1.10
N ILE A 240 -19.37 -6.16 -0.11
CA ILE A 240 -20.03 -5.76 -1.34
C ILE A 240 -19.98 -6.96 -2.28
N LEU A 241 -21.13 -7.32 -2.83
CA LEU A 241 -21.30 -8.47 -3.70
C LEU A 241 -21.43 -8.02 -5.16
N ALA A 242 -20.61 -8.63 -6.01
CA ALA A 242 -20.63 -8.39 -7.45
C ALA A 242 -21.91 -8.96 -8.10
N PRO A 243 -22.28 -8.50 -9.31
CA PRO A 243 -23.42 -9.04 -10.02
C PRO A 243 -23.26 -10.53 -10.32
N GLY A 244 -24.35 -11.29 -10.17
CA GLY A 244 -24.37 -12.75 -10.36
C GLY A 244 -23.72 -13.55 -9.23
N SER A 245 -23.26 -12.91 -8.15
CA SER A 245 -22.65 -13.61 -7.02
C SER A 245 -23.70 -14.14 -6.04
N ARG A 246 -23.32 -15.23 -5.38
CA ARG A 246 -24.09 -15.88 -4.32
C ARG A 246 -23.15 -16.13 -3.15
N LYS A 247 -23.51 -15.65 -1.96
CA LYS A 247 -22.66 -15.78 -0.76
C LYS A 247 -23.50 -15.99 0.50
N LEU A 248 -22.95 -16.72 1.46
CA LEU A 248 -23.49 -16.93 2.80
C LEU A 248 -22.98 -15.88 3.77
N PHE A 249 -23.88 -15.48 4.67
CA PHE A 249 -23.56 -14.64 5.82
C PHE A 249 -24.20 -15.26 7.05
N TRP A 250 -23.69 -14.91 8.25
CA TRP A 250 -24.45 -15.22 9.46
C TRP A 250 -25.78 -14.46 9.48
N GLN A 251 -26.79 -15.02 10.14
CA GLN A 251 -28.10 -14.37 10.30
C GLN A 251 -27.99 -12.97 10.93
N GLY A 252 -28.89 -12.08 10.51
CA GLY A 252 -28.97 -10.71 11.03
C GLY A 252 -28.17 -9.68 10.22
N VAL A 253 -27.80 -10.02 8.99
CA VAL A 253 -27.25 -9.05 8.03
C VAL A 253 -28.37 -8.30 7.32
N GLU A 254 -28.12 -7.03 7.04
CA GLU A 254 -29.02 -6.20 6.24
C GLU A 254 -28.45 -6.10 4.82
N VAL A 255 -29.24 -6.51 3.83
CA VAL A 255 -28.83 -6.49 2.43
C VAL A 255 -29.52 -5.35 1.68
N GLN A 256 -28.73 -4.44 1.13
CA GLN A 256 -29.24 -3.42 0.21
C GLN A 256 -28.84 -3.79 -1.22
N VAL A 257 -29.82 -4.14 -2.04
CA VAL A 257 -29.63 -4.44 -3.46
C VAL A 257 -29.78 -3.16 -4.28
N ILE A 258 -28.86 -2.93 -5.20
CA ILE A 258 -28.80 -1.77 -6.08
C ILE A 258 -28.80 -2.30 -7.51
N ASP A 259 -29.73 -1.83 -8.33
CA ASP A 259 -29.77 -2.11 -9.76
C ASP A 259 -28.78 -1.18 -10.50
N ILE A 260 -27.89 -1.77 -11.31
CA ILE A 260 -26.86 -1.08 -12.08
C ILE A 260 -27.08 -1.18 -13.60
N SER A 261 -28.27 -1.61 -14.03
CA SER A 261 -28.65 -1.73 -15.45
C SER A 261 -28.63 -0.37 -16.16
N THR A 262 -29.23 0.64 -15.53
CA THR A 262 -29.46 1.97 -16.14
C THR A 262 -28.34 2.96 -15.83
N ASP A 263 -27.97 3.11 -14.55
CA ASP A 263 -26.88 3.97 -14.12
C ASP A 263 -26.01 3.23 -13.11
N ALA A 264 -24.70 3.33 -13.27
CA ALA A 264 -23.73 2.75 -12.35
C ALA A 264 -23.25 3.76 -11.30
N LYS A 265 -23.68 5.03 -11.40
CA LYS A 265 -23.27 6.10 -10.51
C LYS A 265 -23.83 5.91 -9.11
N LEU A 266 -22.95 6.08 -8.12
CA LEU A 266 -23.37 6.01 -6.73
C LEU A 266 -24.04 7.33 -6.31
N PRO A 267 -25.17 7.27 -5.58
CA PRO A 267 -25.78 8.45 -4.98
C PRO A 267 -24.85 9.04 -3.90
N PRO A 268 -24.91 10.37 -3.65
CA PRO A 268 -23.99 11.06 -2.73
C PRO A 268 -23.94 10.46 -1.32
N ARG A 269 -25.07 9.94 -0.81
CA ARG A 269 -25.14 9.27 0.49
C ARG A 269 -24.25 8.02 0.54
N LEU A 270 -24.26 7.20 -0.50
CA LEU A 270 -23.43 6.00 -0.59
C LEU A 270 -21.96 6.35 -0.85
N VAL A 271 -21.68 7.42 -1.59
CA VAL A 271 -20.31 7.91 -1.75
C VAL A 271 -19.72 8.31 -0.39
N ALA A 272 -20.48 9.06 0.42
CA ALA A 272 -20.04 9.43 1.76
C ALA A 272 -19.81 8.19 2.65
N GLU A 273 -20.72 7.21 2.61
CA GLU A 273 -20.60 5.98 3.39
C GLU A 273 -19.41 5.10 2.98
N LEU A 274 -19.22 4.89 1.67
CA LEU A 274 -18.24 3.93 1.15
C LEU A 274 -16.84 4.52 1.00
N VAL A 275 -16.73 5.81 0.68
CA VAL A 275 -15.45 6.46 0.39
C VAL A 275 -14.90 7.21 1.60
N SER A 276 -15.76 7.87 2.39
CA SER A 276 -15.30 8.84 3.41
C SER A 276 -15.43 8.38 4.87
N ASN A 277 -16.08 7.25 5.17
CA ASN A 277 -16.47 6.91 6.54
C ASN A 277 -15.36 6.21 7.35
N THR A 278 -14.75 5.14 6.84
CA THR A 278 -13.77 4.33 7.60
C THR A 278 -12.77 3.66 6.64
N PRO A 279 -11.46 3.60 6.98
CA PRO A 279 -10.45 2.98 6.11
C PRO A 279 -10.75 1.52 5.75
N GLN A 280 -11.39 0.77 6.67
CA GLN A 280 -11.83 -0.60 6.42
C GLN A 280 -12.87 -0.67 5.29
N VAL A 281 -13.89 0.20 5.32
CA VAL A 281 -14.92 0.25 4.27
C VAL A 281 -14.31 0.68 2.94
N LEU A 282 -13.41 1.67 2.97
CA LEU A 282 -12.71 2.13 1.76
C LEU A 282 -11.90 0.99 1.11
N SER A 283 -11.19 0.18 1.91
CA SER A 283 -10.42 -0.96 1.40
C SER A 283 -11.32 -2.04 0.75
N LEU A 284 -12.53 -2.24 1.29
CA LEU A 284 -13.52 -3.15 0.71
C LEU A 284 -14.07 -2.60 -0.60
N SER A 285 -14.38 -1.31 -0.65
CA SER A 285 -15.04 -0.69 -1.80
C SER A 285 -14.10 -0.35 -2.95
N HIS A 286 -12.81 -0.10 -2.68
CA HIS A 286 -11.84 0.32 -3.69
C HIS A 286 -11.74 -0.67 -4.87
N ASN A 287 -11.91 -1.97 -4.62
CA ASN A 287 -11.85 -2.99 -5.66
C ASN A 287 -13.13 -3.11 -6.50
N PHE A 288 -14.22 -2.44 -6.10
CA PHE A 288 -15.53 -2.50 -6.77
C PHE A 288 -15.99 -1.14 -7.31
N LEU A 289 -15.28 -0.06 -6.95
CA LEU A 289 -15.65 1.31 -7.29
C LEU A 289 -14.56 1.99 -8.12
N HIS A 290 -14.99 2.65 -9.19
CA HIS A 290 -14.20 3.69 -9.85
C HIS A 290 -14.43 5.00 -9.10
N ILE A 291 -13.46 5.43 -8.29
CA ILE A 291 -13.57 6.66 -7.49
C ILE A 291 -12.77 7.76 -8.19
N ARG A 292 -13.40 8.91 -8.41
CA ARG A 292 -12.73 10.11 -8.90
C ARG A 292 -13.09 11.31 -8.05
N GLU A 293 -12.07 11.88 -7.43
CA GLU A 293 -12.15 13.20 -6.83
C GLU A 293 -11.83 14.26 -7.89
N VAL A 294 -12.74 15.21 -8.04
CA VAL A 294 -12.56 16.39 -8.89
C VAL A 294 -12.36 17.59 -7.95
N PRO A 295 -11.13 18.15 -7.86
CA PRO A 295 -10.87 19.32 -7.04
C PRO A 295 -11.68 20.55 -7.45
N ALA A 296 -11.77 21.53 -6.54
CA ALA A 296 -12.33 22.82 -6.89
C ALA A 296 -11.56 23.47 -8.06
N GLN A 297 -12.28 24.16 -8.94
CA GLN A 297 -11.74 24.82 -10.16
C GLN A 297 -11.18 23.86 -11.22
N GLN A 298 -11.41 22.55 -11.07
CA GLN A 298 -11.19 21.56 -12.12
C GLN A 298 -12.54 21.00 -12.58
N ILE A 299 -12.56 20.49 -13.82
CA ILE A 299 -13.68 19.69 -14.31
C ILE A 299 -13.18 18.29 -14.63
N GLY A 300 -13.98 17.28 -14.32
CA GLY A 300 -13.73 15.92 -14.77
C GLY A 300 -14.44 15.63 -16.09
N LEU A 301 -13.81 14.85 -16.97
CA LEU A 301 -14.42 14.25 -18.14
C LEU A 301 -14.62 12.76 -17.86
N LEU A 302 -15.87 12.29 -17.97
CA LEU A 302 -16.20 10.88 -17.81
C LEU A 302 -16.36 10.20 -19.17
N TYR A 303 -15.60 9.13 -19.37
CA TYR A 303 -15.70 8.24 -20.52
C TYR A 303 -16.09 6.84 -20.04
N ILE A 304 -17.11 6.26 -20.69
CA ILE A 304 -17.54 4.89 -20.48
C ILE A 304 -17.32 4.14 -21.78
N ASN A 305 -16.57 3.04 -21.75
CA ASN A 305 -16.24 2.26 -22.95
C ASN A 305 -15.63 3.11 -24.08
N GLN A 306 -14.80 4.09 -23.73
CA GLN A 306 -14.19 5.09 -24.63
C GLN A 306 -15.15 6.12 -25.25
N GLU A 307 -16.44 6.10 -24.88
CA GLU A 307 -17.40 7.12 -25.29
C GLU A 307 -17.58 8.18 -24.21
N PHE A 308 -17.59 9.45 -24.60
CA PHE A 308 -17.85 10.56 -23.68
C PHE A 308 -19.30 10.53 -23.19
N GLN A 309 -19.47 10.69 -21.88
CA GLN A 309 -20.79 10.64 -21.23
C GLN A 309 -21.19 11.99 -20.64
N THR A 310 -20.38 12.54 -19.73
CA THR A 310 -20.73 13.78 -19.02
C THR A 310 -19.51 14.50 -18.47
N LEU A 311 -19.68 15.80 -18.25
CA LEU A 311 -18.80 16.63 -17.41
C LEU A 311 -19.09 16.36 -15.93
N LEU A 312 -18.03 16.30 -15.13
CA LEU A 312 -18.07 16.09 -13.69
C LEU A 312 -17.73 17.40 -12.99
N GLN A 313 -18.67 17.87 -12.17
CA GLN A 313 -18.47 19.02 -11.30
C GLN A 313 -17.51 18.69 -10.15
N PRO A 314 -16.90 19.69 -9.49
CA PRO A 314 -16.08 19.49 -8.31
C PRO A 314 -16.78 18.65 -7.22
N GLY A 315 -16.06 17.69 -6.65
CA GLY A 315 -16.57 16.74 -5.66
C GLY A 315 -16.05 15.32 -5.88
N ILE A 316 -16.42 14.42 -4.96
CA ILE A 316 -16.11 13.00 -5.05
C ILE A 316 -17.25 12.32 -5.82
N HIS A 317 -16.91 11.67 -6.92
CA HIS A 317 -17.83 10.84 -7.69
C HIS A 317 -17.34 9.40 -7.66
N ALA A 318 -18.28 8.45 -7.53
CA ALA A 318 -17.97 7.03 -7.57
C ALA A 318 -18.96 6.28 -8.44
N TRP A 319 -18.48 5.25 -9.14
CA TRP A 319 -19.28 4.36 -9.97
C TRP A 319 -18.93 2.90 -9.72
N TRP A 320 -19.89 1.99 -9.96
CA TRP A 320 -19.62 0.56 -9.96
C TRP A 320 -18.82 0.14 -11.19
N ILE A 321 -17.73 -0.62 -11.01
CA ILE A 321 -16.84 -1.02 -12.12
C ILE A 321 -17.40 -2.13 -13.02
N PHE A 322 -18.47 -2.80 -12.60
CA PHE A 322 -18.90 -4.06 -13.22
C PHE A 322 -19.37 -3.89 -14.67
N GLY A 323 -18.74 -4.64 -15.58
CA GLY A 323 -19.14 -4.74 -16.98
C GLY A 323 -18.91 -3.49 -17.83
N ARG A 324 -18.17 -2.50 -17.33
CA ARG A 324 -17.92 -1.21 -18.00
C ARG A 324 -16.46 -0.78 -17.84
N SER A 325 -15.86 -0.25 -18.89
CA SER A 325 -14.55 0.39 -18.81
C SER A 325 -14.74 1.86 -18.43
N TRP A 326 -14.17 2.27 -17.30
CA TRP A 326 -14.24 3.63 -16.80
C TRP A 326 -12.93 4.36 -17.07
N GLN A 327 -13.02 5.53 -17.69
CA GLN A 327 -11.89 6.44 -17.82
C GLN A 327 -12.34 7.83 -17.39
N THR A 328 -11.55 8.44 -16.51
CA THR A 328 -11.80 9.78 -16.01
C THR A 328 -10.54 10.61 -16.09
N GLU A 329 -10.64 11.75 -16.73
CA GLU A 329 -9.57 12.74 -16.78
C GLU A 329 -10.03 14.01 -16.09
N THR A 330 -9.12 14.73 -15.44
CA THR A 330 -9.41 16.02 -14.80
C THR A 330 -8.62 17.09 -15.49
N ILE A 331 -9.30 18.17 -15.87
CA ILE A 331 -8.71 19.31 -16.54
C ILE A 331 -8.83 20.53 -15.63
N ASP A 332 -7.72 21.23 -15.47
CA ASP A 332 -7.65 22.45 -14.67
C ASP A 332 -8.13 23.65 -15.49
N LEU A 333 -9.12 24.38 -14.96
CA LEU A 333 -9.70 25.56 -15.61
C LEU A 333 -9.01 26.86 -15.19
N ARG A 334 -8.09 26.80 -14.23
CA ARG A 334 -7.37 27.96 -13.72
C ARG A 334 -6.41 28.50 -14.78
N LEU A 335 -5.96 29.74 -14.57
CA LEU A 335 -4.92 30.34 -15.38
C LEU A 335 -3.61 29.56 -15.23
N GLN A 336 -3.07 29.10 -16.35
CA GLN A 336 -1.82 28.37 -16.46
C GLN A 336 -0.83 29.23 -17.23
N THR A 337 0.44 29.17 -16.82
CA THR A 337 1.52 29.89 -17.48
C THR A 337 2.33 28.94 -18.36
N LEU A 338 2.54 29.35 -19.61
CA LEU A 338 3.37 28.68 -20.59
C LEU A 338 4.55 29.58 -20.94
N GLU A 339 5.77 29.10 -20.73
CA GLU A 339 6.99 29.83 -21.10
C GLU A 339 7.63 29.21 -22.34
N VAL A 340 7.90 30.04 -23.34
CA VAL A 340 8.64 29.68 -24.55
C VAL A 340 10.01 30.33 -24.46
N SER A 341 11.03 29.54 -24.21
CA SER A 341 12.39 30.04 -23.99
C SER A 341 13.33 29.76 -25.16
N GLY A 342 14.33 30.63 -25.31
CA GLY A 342 15.51 30.41 -26.14
C GLY A 342 15.24 30.36 -27.64
N GLN A 343 14.30 31.15 -28.14
CA GLN A 343 13.98 31.22 -29.56
C GLN A 343 14.98 32.11 -30.30
N ASP A 344 15.80 31.52 -31.17
CA ASP A 344 16.71 32.26 -32.04
C ASP A 344 15.99 32.66 -33.33
N ILE A 345 15.77 33.96 -33.52
CA ILE A 345 14.98 34.53 -34.62
C ILE A 345 15.75 35.71 -35.24
N LEU A 346 15.67 35.84 -36.56
CA LEU A 346 16.19 37.00 -37.28
C LEU A 346 15.12 38.09 -37.35
N SER A 347 15.47 39.33 -37.00
CA SER A 347 14.63 40.50 -37.25
C SER A 347 14.53 40.80 -38.76
N LYS A 348 13.67 41.75 -39.14
CA LYS A 348 13.55 42.24 -40.52
C LYS A 348 14.87 42.71 -41.13
N ASP A 349 15.75 43.28 -40.31
CA ASP A 349 17.06 43.78 -40.72
C ASP A 349 18.15 42.70 -40.66
N LYS A 350 17.76 41.42 -40.52
CA LYS A 350 18.63 40.25 -40.46
C LYS A 350 19.57 40.23 -39.24
N VAL A 351 19.16 40.87 -38.15
CA VAL A 351 19.89 40.78 -36.88
C VAL A 351 19.43 39.54 -36.12
N PRO A 352 20.33 38.63 -35.70
CA PRO A 352 19.95 37.48 -34.88
C PRO A 352 19.65 37.92 -33.45
N LEU A 353 18.51 37.48 -32.93
CA LEU A 353 18.00 37.80 -31.59
C LEU A 353 17.59 36.51 -30.90
N ARG A 354 17.86 36.42 -29.60
CA ARG A 354 17.35 35.33 -28.77
C ARG A 354 16.24 35.84 -27.87
N LEU A 355 15.07 35.22 -27.97
CA LEU A 355 13.84 35.71 -27.35
C LEU A 355 13.26 34.68 -26.39
N ASN A 356 12.73 35.21 -25.28
CA ASN A 356 11.90 34.46 -24.34
C ASN A 356 10.52 35.10 -24.28
N LEU A 357 9.48 34.29 -24.23
CA LEU A 357 8.09 34.71 -24.16
C LEU A 357 7.36 33.96 -23.06
N THR A 358 6.42 34.63 -22.39
CA THR A 358 5.50 34.02 -21.44
C THR A 358 4.06 34.29 -21.86
N ALA A 359 3.20 33.31 -21.64
CA ALA A 359 1.77 33.43 -21.94
C ALA A 359 0.94 32.78 -20.84
N GLY A 360 -0.08 33.48 -20.37
CA GLY A 360 -1.12 32.97 -19.50
C GLY A 360 -2.31 32.51 -20.33
N PHE A 361 -2.70 31.24 -20.20
CA PHE A 361 -3.86 30.66 -20.86
C PHE A 361 -4.76 29.93 -19.86
N ARG A 362 -6.05 29.82 -20.18
CA ARG A 362 -7.00 29.01 -19.44
C ARG A 362 -7.89 28.24 -20.40
N ILE A 363 -8.39 27.09 -19.96
CA ILE A 363 -9.29 26.26 -20.76
C ILE A 363 -10.73 26.63 -20.38
N LEU A 364 -11.52 27.07 -21.36
CA LEU A 364 -12.94 27.41 -21.17
C LEU A 364 -13.84 26.22 -21.47
N ASP A 365 -13.54 25.48 -22.54
CA ASP A 365 -14.27 24.26 -22.94
C ASP A 365 -13.31 23.05 -22.96
N PRO A 366 -13.26 22.28 -21.86
CA PRO A 366 -12.38 21.12 -21.73
C PRO A 366 -12.72 19.98 -22.68
N LEU A 367 -14.00 19.82 -23.04
CA LEU A 367 -14.43 18.77 -23.96
C LEU A 367 -13.92 19.08 -25.38
N LYS A 368 -14.10 20.32 -25.82
CA LYS A 368 -13.62 20.77 -27.13
C LYS A 368 -12.10 20.69 -27.21
N ALA A 369 -11.40 21.20 -26.19
CA ALA A 369 -9.94 21.18 -26.14
C ALA A 369 -9.38 19.75 -26.23
N LYS A 370 -9.95 18.79 -25.48
CA LYS A 370 -9.49 17.39 -25.47
C LYS A 370 -9.83 16.63 -26.75
N ASN A 371 -11.01 16.85 -27.33
CA ASN A 371 -11.41 16.16 -28.55
C ASN A 371 -10.66 16.66 -29.78
N SER A 372 -10.27 17.94 -29.80
CA SER A 372 -9.56 18.52 -30.93
C SER A 372 -8.04 18.35 -30.85
N LEU A 373 -7.46 18.33 -29.65
CA LEU A 373 -6.01 18.31 -29.45
C LEU A 373 -5.58 17.14 -28.56
N SER A 374 -4.62 16.35 -29.04
CA SER A 374 -4.02 15.25 -28.25
C SER A 374 -3.15 15.75 -27.10
N ASP A 375 -2.40 16.83 -27.33
CA ASP A 375 -1.52 17.48 -26.37
C ASP A 375 -1.72 19.00 -26.44
N VAL A 376 -2.51 19.53 -25.49
CA VAL A 376 -2.86 20.96 -25.45
C VAL A 376 -1.63 21.84 -25.20
N PRO A 377 -0.82 21.64 -24.12
CA PRO A 377 0.38 22.45 -23.91
C PRO A 377 1.37 22.40 -25.08
N GLY A 378 1.59 21.21 -25.67
CA GLY A 378 2.51 21.06 -26.80
C GLY A 378 2.03 21.77 -28.08
N PHE A 379 0.72 21.75 -28.36
CA PHE A 379 0.14 22.52 -29.46
C PHE A 379 0.31 24.03 -29.23
N LEU A 380 -0.08 24.52 -28.04
CA LEU A 380 0.04 25.95 -27.69
C LEU A 380 1.49 26.43 -27.76
N TYR A 381 2.44 25.62 -27.31
CA TYR A 381 3.87 25.95 -27.36
C TYR A 381 4.35 26.18 -28.80
N LYS A 382 3.94 25.34 -29.75
CA LYS A 382 4.29 25.48 -31.17
C LYS A 382 3.64 26.71 -31.81
N GLU A 383 2.37 26.96 -31.52
CA GLU A 383 1.68 28.14 -32.05
C GLU A 383 2.28 29.45 -31.51
N LEU A 384 2.66 29.49 -30.23
CA LEU A 384 3.41 30.62 -29.65
C LEU A 384 4.76 30.84 -30.36
N GLN A 385 5.48 29.78 -30.72
CA GLN A 385 6.73 29.90 -31.48
C GLN A 385 6.50 30.49 -32.88
N PHE A 386 5.46 30.05 -33.59
CA PHE A 386 5.14 30.60 -34.91
C PHE A 386 4.71 32.06 -34.83
N ALA A 387 3.85 32.40 -33.86
CA ALA A 387 3.40 33.75 -33.60
C ALA A 387 4.58 34.69 -33.28
N LEU A 388 5.49 34.26 -32.41
CA LEU A 388 6.70 35.02 -32.07
C LEU A 388 7.60 35.23 -33.30
N ARG A 389 7.81 34.18 -34.10
CA ARG A 389 8.64 34.26 -35.31
C ARG A 389 8.05 35.21 -36.35
N GLY A 390 6.74 35.19 -36.55
CA GLY A 390 6.03 36.10 -37.45
C GLY A 390 6.15 37.55 -36.98
N ALA A 391 5.79 37.81 -35.72
CA ALA A 391 5.79 39.16 -35.17
C ALA A 391 7.18 39.81 -35.15
N VAL A 392 8.24 39.04 -34.89
CA VAL A 392 9.62 39.55 -34.87
C VAL A 392 10.21 39.70 -36.27
N GLY A 393 9.88 38.79 -37.19
CA GLY A 393 10.38 38.82 -38.57
C GLY A 393 9.89 40.03 -39.37
N GLU A 394 8.74 40.59 -39.00
CA GLU A 394 8.14 41.76 -39.66
C GLU A 394 8.66 43.11 -39.12
N GLN A 395 9.40 43.10 -38.01
CA GLN A 395 9.84 44.31 -37.31
C GLN A 395 11.36 44.51 -37.38
N THR A 396 11.78 45.77 -37.45
CA THR A 396 13.19 46.17 -37.38
C THR A 396 13.72 46.05 -35.96
N LEU A 397 15.05 45.94 -35.77
CA LEU A 397 15.63 45.85 -34.43
C LEU A 397 15.24 47.04 -33.55
N ASP A 398 15.34 48.26 -34.09
CA ASP A 398 15.05 49.48 -33.35
C ASP A 398 13.59 49.54 -32.91
N ALA A 399 12.66 49.13 -33.79
CA ALA A 399 11.23 49.08 -33.45
C ALA A 399 10.94 48.06 -32.33
N LEU A 400 11.63 46.91 -32.34
CA LEU A 400 11.50 45.89 -31.29
C LEU A 400 12.00 46.40 -29.93
N LEU A 401 13.06 47.20 -29.92
CA LEU A 401 13.64 47.77 -28.69
C LEU A 401 12.83 48.97 -28.17
N GLU A 402 12.27 49.78 -29.07
CA GLU A 402 11.49 50.98 -28.74
C GLU A 402 10.06 50.65 -28.29
N ASN A 403 9.39 49.70 -28.96
CA ASN A 403 7.98 49.38 -28.69
C ASN A 403 7.72 47.88 -28.55
N LYS A 404 8.05 47.34 -27.38
CA LYS A 404 7.78 45.93 -27.02
C LYS A 404 6.29 45.57 -27.06
N GLY A 405 5.40 46.51 -26.70
CA GLY A 405 3.95 46.27 -26.64
C GLY A 405 3.29 46.00 -28.00
N ALA A 406 3.88 46.50 -29.09
CA ALA A 406 3.40 46.21 -30.44
C ALA A 406 3.55 44.72 -30.80
N ILE A 407 4.63 44.07 -30.34
CA ILE A 407 4.88 42.65 -30.52
C ILE A 407 3.85 41.83 -29.74
N ASP A 408 3.67 42.18 -28.46
CA ASP A 408 2.73 41.49 -27.56
C ASP A 408 1.30 41.50 -28.14
N THR A 409 0.89 42.62 -28.71
CA THR A 409 -0.43 42.78 -29.35
C THR A 409 -0.57 41.89 -30.60
N SER A 410 0.45 41.87 -31.46
CA SER A 410 0.46 41.05 -32.68
C SER A 410 0.39 39.55 -32.36
N ILE A 411 1.21 39.10 -31.42
CA ILE A 411 1.22 37.70 -30.96
C ILE A 411 -0.13 37.34 -30.32
N ALA A 412 -0.66 38.19 -29.45
CA ALA A 412 -1.93 37.94 -28.79
C ALA A 412 -3.09 37.84 -29.79
N GLN A 413 -3.12 38.67 -30.83
CA GLN A 413 -4.14 38.59 -31.88
C GLN A 413 -4.07 37.27 -32.65
N TYR A 414 -2.88 36.91 -33.17
CA TYR A 414 -2.68 35.68 -33.93
C TYR A 414 -3.12 34.44 -33.13
N ILE A 415 -2.73 34.36 -31.86
CA ILE A 415 -3.02 33.19 -31.03
C ILE A 415 -4.48 33.14 -30.63
N ARG A 416 -5.12 34.26 -30.28
CA ARG A 416 -6.55 34.27 -29.93
C ARG A 416 -7.40 33.79 -31.11
N GLU A 417 -7.10 34.22 -32.34
CA GLU A 417 -7.81 33.78 -33.54
C GLU A 417 -7.67 32.26 -33.74
N LYS A 418 -6.47 31.70 -33.55
CA LYS A 418 -6.20 30.26 -33.70
C LYS A 418 -6.77 29.41 -32.57
N THR A 419 -6.81 29.91 -31.34
CA THR A 419 -7.13 29.13 -30.14
C THR A 419 -8.61 29.19 -29.74
N ALA A 420 -9.34 30.20 -30.21
CA ALA A 420 -10.79 30.30 -30.03
C ALA A 420 -11.55 29.08 -30.59
N GLU A 421 -11.07 28.48 -31.68
CA GLU A 421 -11.67 27.28 -32.24
C GLU A 421 -11.56 26.07 -31.29
N TYR A 422 -10.55 26.03 -30.42
CA TYR A 422 -10.29 24.91 -29.51
C TYR A 422 -10.84 25.11 -28.09
N GLY A 423 -11.53 26.22 -27.81
CA GLY A 423 -12.08 26.51 -26.48
C GLY A 423 -11.03 26.91 -25.45
N ILE A 424 -9.90 27.46 -25.91
CA ILE A 424 -8.79 27.94 -25.08
C ILE A 424 -8.75 29.47 -25.17
N GLU A 425 -8.57 30.13 -24.04
CA GLU A 425 -8.46 31.58 -23.96
C GLU A 425 -7.08 31.98 -23.42
N PHE A 426 -6.49 33.00 -24.04
CA PHE A 426 -5.25 33.63 -23.58
C PHE A 426 -5.58 34.93 -22.86
N ASP A 427 -5.17 35.03 -21.60
CA ASP A 427 -5.37 36.21 -20.76
C ASP A 427 -4.25 37.25 -20.99
N SER A 428 -3.00 36.78 -21.03
CA SER A 428 -1.83 37.62 -21.26
C SER A 428 -0.79 36.90 -22.11
N VAL A 429 -0.13 37.64 -23.00
CA VAL A 429 1.00 37.17 -23.79
C VAL A 429 2.02 38.30 -23.83
N GLY A 430 3.27 38.00 -23.52
CA GLY A 430 4.31 39.02 -23.47
C GLY A 430 5.72 38.49 -23.71
N VAL A 431 6.51 39.24 -24.47
CA VAL A 431 7.95 38.99 -24.60
C VAL A 431 8.63 39.32 -23.28
N LYS A 432 9.22 38.31 -22.64
CA LYS A 432 9.91 38.42 -21.35
C LYS A 432 11.25 39.12 -21.54
N ASP A 433 12.10 38.58 -22.42
CA ASP A 433 13.46 39.09 -22.64
C ASP A 433 13.85 39.05 -24.12
N ILE A 434 14.58 40.09 -24.54
CA ILE A 434 15.27 40.16 -25.83
C ILE A 434 16.76 40.18 -25.57
N ILE A 435 17.43 39.10 -25.96
CA ILE A 435 18.86 38.91 -25.77
C ILE A 435 19.56 39.17 -27.11
N LEU A 436 20.38 40.22 -27.12
CA LEU A 436 21.20 40.60 -28.26
C LEU A 436 22.53 39.83 -28.23
N PRO A 437 23.08 39.44 -29.39
CA PRO A 437 24.47 39.00 -29.50
C PRO A 437 25.42 40.10 -29.03
N GLY A 438 26.55 39.72 -28.43
CA GLY A 438 27.53 40.68 -27.88
C GLY A 438 28.00 41.71 -28.91
N GLU A 439 28.31 41.26 -30.13
CA GLU A 439 28.80 42.13 -31.21
C GLU A 439 27.81 43.25 -31.56
N ILE A 440 26.52 42.93 -31.67
CA ILE A 440 25.47 43.90 -31.99
C ILE A 440 25.26 44.88 -30.84
N LYS A 441 25.27 44.37 -29.59
CA LYS A 441 25.15 45.20 -28.39
C LYS A 441 26.28 46.22 -28.32
N ASP A 442 27.51 45.83 -28.65
CA ASP A 442 28.67 46.71 -28.65
C ASP A 442 28.56 47.80 -29.73
N ILE A 443 28.10 47.44 -30.94
CA ILE A 443 27.88 48.39 -32.03
C ILE A 443 26.80 49.40 -31.64
N LEU A 444 25.66 48.94 -31.13
CA LEU A 444 24.55 49.81 -30.72
C LEU A 444 24.99 50.77 -29.62
N SER A 445 25.77 50.28 -28.65
CA SER A 445 26.31 51.11 -27.56
C SER A 445 27.19 52.23 -28.09
N LYS A 446 28.06 51.96 -29.07
CA LYS A 446 28.89 52.98 -29.72
C LYS A 446 28.08 54.00 -30.52
N VAL A 447 27.02 53.56 -31.22
CA VAL A 447 26.13 54.46 -31.97
C VAL A 447 25.40 55.41 -31.03
N VAL A 448 24.84 54.89 -29.94
CA VAL A 448 24.15 55.69 -28.92
C VAL A 448 25.12 56.65 -28.23
N GLU A 449 26.34 56.22 -27.91
CA GLU A 449 27.37 57.08 -27.35
C GLU A 449 27.73 58.22 -28.30
N ALA A 450 27.94 57.92 -29.59
CA ALA A 450 28.22 58.92 -30.61
C ALA A 450 27.07 59.92 -30.76
N GLU A 451 25.81 59.45 -30.82
CA GLU A 451 24.63 60.30 -30.93
C GLU A 451 24.46 61.22 -29.71
N LYS A 452 24.59 60.68 -28.50
CA LYS A 452 24.53 61.46 -27.26
C LYS A 452 25.66 62.48 -27.18
N SER A 453 26.88 62.12 -27.60
CA SER A 453 28.01 63.05 -27.65
C SER A 453 27.77 64.19 -28.66
N ALA A 454 27.17 63.88 -29.82
CA ALA A 454 26.82 64.86 -30.84
C ALA A 454 25.71 65.79 -30.33
N GLN A 455 24.67 65.23 -29.71
CA GLN A 455 23.57 66.00 -29.11
C GLN A 455 24.08 66.93 -28.01
N ALA A 456 24.94 66.44 -27.12
CA ALA A 456 25.59 67.24 -26.08
C ALA A 456 26.44 68.37 -26.67
N ASN A 457 27.19 68.10 -27.75
CA ASN A 457 27.97 69.12 -28.44
C ASN A 457 27.10 70.20 -29.09
N VAL A 458 25.97 69.84 -29.69
CA VAL A 458 25.03 70.82 -30.28
C VAL A 458 24.42 71.70 -29.20
N VAL A 459 23.98 71.11 -28.08
CA VAL A 459 23.48 71.86 -26.92
C VAL A 459 24.58 72.80 -26.42
N ARG A 460 25.80 72.29 -26.17
CA ARG A 460 26.93 73.11 -25.71
C ARG A 460 27.19 74.30 -26.64
N ARG A 461 27.27 74.08 -27.97
CA ARG A 461 27.50 75.18 -28.93
C ARG A 461 26.35 76.18 -28.99
N ARG A 462 25.10 75.72 -28.85
CA ARG A 462 23.93 76.60 -28.76
C ARG A 462 23.98 77.46 -27.51
N GLU A 463 24.29 76.87 -26.35
CA GLU A 463 24.49 77.57 -25.09
C GLU A 463 25.64 78.59 -25.18
N GLU A 464 26.80 78.21 -25.73
CA GLU A 464 27.94 79.11 -25.94
C GLU A 464 27.58 80.30 -26.84
N THR A 465 26.84 80.07 -27.92
CA THR A 465 26.41 81.12 -28.85
C THR A 465 25.39 82.04 -28.19
N ALA A 466 24.42 81.48 -27.45
CA ALA A 466 23.42 82.25 -26.71
C ALA A 466 24.08 83.12 -25.62
N ALA A 467 25.00 82.55 -24.85
CA ALA A 467 25.80 83.26 -23.86
C ALA A 467 26.61 84.39 -24.51
N THR A 468 27.30 84.13 -25.63
CA THR A 468 28.08 85.15 -26.35
C THR A 468 27.22 86.28 -26.89
N ARG A 469 26.05 85.97 -27.47
CA ARG A 469 25.09 86.99 -27.94
C ARG A 469 24.55 87.83 -26.78
N SER A 470 24.23 87.19 -25.66
CA SER A 470 23.79 87.89 -24.46
C SER A 470 24.89 88.80 -23.94
N MET A 471 26.14 88.35 -23.88
CA MET A 471 27.29 89.18 -23.48
C MET A 471 27.48 90.37 -24.43
N LEU A 472 27.38 90.17 -25.75
CA LEU A 472 27.50 91.25 -26.73
C LEU A 472 26.40 92.30 -26.57
N ASN A 473 25.15 91.86 -26.38
CA ASN A 473 24.04 92.78 -26.15
C ASN A 473 24.23 93.57 -24.85
N THR A 474 24.64 92.89 -23.78
CA THR A 474 24.98 93.52 -22.50
C THR A 474 26.10 94.55 -22.67
N ALA A 475 27.16 94.22 -23.43
CA ALA A 475 28.26 95.13 -23.72
C ALA A 475 27.80 96.38 -24.50
N LYS A 476 26.94 96.23 -25.52
CA LYS A 476 26.37 97.37 -26.25
C LYS A 476 25.53 98.29 -25.37
N VAL A 477 24.65 97.73 -24.53
CA VAL A 477 23.86 98.52 -23.58
C VAL A 477 24.75 99.29 -22.59
N MET A 478 25.89 98.70 -22.20
CA MET A 478 26.86 99.36 -21.33
C MET A 478 27.67 100.45 -22.05
N GLU A 479 27.99 100.27 -23.32
CA GLU A 479 28.67 101.27 -24.16
C GLU A 479 27.79 102.52 -24.34
N ASP A 480 26.50 102.32 -24.63
CA ASP A 480 25.54 103.41 -24.84
C ASP A 480 25.08 104.09 -23.53
N ASN A 481 25.30 103.48 -22.37
CA ASN A 481 24.87 104.00 -21.07
C ASN A 481 25.97 103.93 -19.99
N PRO A 482 26.71 105.03 -19.77
CA PRO A 482 27.79 105.11 -18.78
C PRO A 482 27.34 104.80 -17.34
N VAL A 483 26.08 105.08 -16.99
CA VAL A 483 25.53 104.79 -15.66
C VAL A 483 25.33 103.28 -15.47
N ALA A 484 24.89 102.57 -16.51
CA ALA A 484 24.72 101.12 -16.49
C ALA A 484 26.07 100.39 -16.39
N LEU A 485 27.11 100.89 -17.09
CA LEU A 485 28.48 100.38 -16.94
C LEU A 485 28.98 100.57 -15.49
N ARG A 486 28.78 101.76 -14.91
CA ARG A 486 29.22 102.04 -13.54
C ARG A 486 28.49 101.17 -12.50
N LEU A 487 27.20 100.93 -12.68
CA LEU A 487 26.45 99.99 -11.84
C LEU A 487 26.99 98.56 -11.99
N LYS A 488 27.38 98.13 -13.20
CA LYS A 488 27.98 96.82 -13.41
C LYS A 488 29.37 96.69 -12.78
N GLU A 489 30.20 97.71 -12.87
CA GLU A 489 31.48 97.77 -12.17
C GLU A 489 31.28 97.64 -10.66
N LEU A 490 30.28 98.33 -10.09
CA LEU A 490 29.93 98.22 -8.68
C LEU A 490 29.40 96.83 -8.32
N GLU A 491 28.57 96.20 -9.17
CA GLU A 491 28.11 94.81 -8.97
C GLU A 491 29.28 93.81 -9.03
N VAL A 492 30.26 94.03 -9.92
CA VAL A 492 31.48 93.21 -9.98
C VAL A 492 32.34 93.45 -8.74
N LEU A 493 32.48 94.69 -8.29
CA LEU A 493 33.17 95.03 -7.05
C LEU A 493 32.47 94.44 -5.81
N GLU A 494 31.14 94.45 -5.78
CA GLU A 494 30.33 93.80 -4.75
C GLU A 494 30.58 92.29 -4.74
N ARG A 495 30.56 91.64 -5.90
CA ARG A 495 30.83 90.20 -6.02
C ARG A 495 32.28 89.81 -5.69
N ILE A 496 33.23 90.71 -5.96
CA ILE A 496 34.63 90.56 -5.56
C ILE A 496 34.75 90.76 -4.04
N ALA A 497 34.12 91.78 -3.47
CA ALA A 497 34.10 92.05 -2.04
C ALA A 497 33.42 90.90 -1.26
N GLU A 498 32.35 90.32 -1.79
CA GLU A 498 31.68 89.13 -1.25
C GLU A 498 32.62 87.91 -1.25
N LYS A 499 33.57 87.83 -2.19
CA LYS A 499 34.62 86.80 -2.22
C LYS A 499 35.83 87.12 -1.34
N ILE A 500 35.98 88.34 -0.83
CA ILE A 500 37.12 88.76 0.02
C ILE A 500 36.66 88.79 1.48
N ASP A 501 36.83 87.66 2.17
CA ASP A 501 36.40 87.47 3.56
C ASP A 501 37.34 88.14 4.60
N ARG A 502 38.52 88.63 4.21
CA ARG A 502 39.51 89.22 5.13
C ARG A 502 40.52 90.14 4.43
N ILE A 503 40.59 91.41 4.85
CA ILE A 503 41.65 92.35 4.46
C ILE A 503 42.70 92.39 5.59
N GLN A 504 43.94 91.95 5.32
CA GLN A 504 45.07 92.10 6.25
C GLN A 504 45.81 93.41 5.94
N VAL A 505 45.80 94.36 6.88
CA VAL A 505 46.59 95.60 6.80
C VAL A 505 47.88 95.42 7.59
N ASN A 506 49.01 95.25 6.89
CA ASN A 506 50.35 95.20 7.49
C ASN A 506 50.96 96.61 7.46
N GLY A 507 50.78 97.39 8.53
CA GLY A 507 51.42 98.71 8.70
C GLY A 507 51.33 99.19 10.15
N SER A 508 52.49 99.42 10.77
CA SER A 508 52.65 99.82 12.18
C SER A 508 51.95 101.14 12.51
N LEU A 509 51.17 101.15 13.60
CA LEU A 509 50.35 102.28 14.09
C LEU A 509 51.13 103.58 14.38
N ASP A 510 52.45 103.50 14.57
CA ASP A 510 53.28 104.67 14.90
C ASP A 510 53.36 105.69 13.75
N ASN A 511 53.31 105.26 12.48
CA ASN A 511 53.43 106.20 11.36
C ASN A 511 52.18 107.08 11.17
N ILE A 512 51.02 106.68 11.69
CA ILE A 512 49.76 107.43 11.55
C ILE A 512 49.65 108.54 12.62
N LEU A 513 50.28 108.37 13.79
CA LEU A 513 50.22 109.34 14.89
C LEU A 513 51.12 110.56 14.67
N THR A 514 52.24 110.42 13.95
CA THR A 514 53.21 111.51 13.74
C THR A 514 52.75 112.54 12.69
N ASP A 515 51.97 112.13 11.69
CA ASP A 515 51.49 113.02 10.62
C ASP A 515 50.32 113.92 11.05
N LEU A 516 49.58 113.57 12.11
CA LEU A 516 48.53 114.42 12.68
C LEU A 516 49.07 115.59 13.52
N ILE A 517 50.32 115.52 14.00
CA ILE A 517 50.91 116.54 14.88
C ILE A 517 51.57 117.68 14.08
N ARG A 518 51.86 117.50 12.78
CA ARG A 518 52.46 118.56 11.94
C ARG A 518 51.48 119.60 11.41
N MET A 519 50.17 119.39 11.50
CA MET A 519 49.16 120.34 10.98
C MET A 519 48.66 121.36 12.02
N ASN A 520 49.27 121.49 13.19
CA ASN A 520 48.73 122.40 14.22
C ASN A 520 49.79 123.10 15.08
N LYS A 521 50.62 123.98 14.48
CA LYS A 521 50.90 125.36 14.94
C LYS A 521 51.94 126.08 14.04
N PRO A 522 51.93 127.43 14.01
CA PRO A 522 52.37 128.28 12.89
C PRO A 522 53.88 128.35 12.65
#